data_AF-A0A950JHZ6-F1
#
_entry.id   AF-A0A950JHZ6-F1
#
_cell.length_a   1.000
_cell.length_b   1.000
_cell.length_c   1.000
_cell.angle_alpha   90.00
_cell.angle_beta   90.00
_cell.angle_gamma   90.00
#
_symmetry.space_group_name_H-M   'P 1'
#
loop_
_entity.id
_entity.type
_entity.pdbx_description
1 polymer ?
#
loop_
_entity_poly.entity_id
_entity_poly.type
_entity_poly.pdbx_seq_one_letter_code
_entity_poly.pdbx_strand_id
1 'polypeptide(L)' 'MRFVFLIGLLAALSGCGSYRDVSFYYYPNAPYRPTFPARSEFYAVAEKECAKYGMRASYNWTNWSPDFQKIRVNYLCIQ' A
#
# COMPACT_ATOMS: atom_id res chain seq x y z
N MET A 1 16.91 14.74 -45.05
CA MET A 1 15.95 15.09 -43.97
C MET A 1 14.93 13.97 -43.82
N ARG A 2 14.92 13.24 -42.70
CA ARG A 2 13.73 12.78 -41.94
C ARG A 2 14.17 11.84 -40.81
N PHE A 3 14.09 12.35 -39.58
CA PHE A 3 14.28 11.67 -38.31
C PHE A 3 12.97 11.03 -37.87
N VAL A 4 12.90 9.70 -37.77
CA VAL A 4 11.87 8.93 -37.04
C VAL A 4 12.38 7.48 -36.98
N PHE A 5 12.53 6.75 -35.88
CA PHE A 5 11.92 6.75 -34.55
C PHE A 5 12.98 6.27 -33.55
N LEU A 6 13.50 7.17 -32.71
CA LEU A 6 14.25 6.83 -31.48
C LEU A 6 13.45 7.33 -30.27
N ILE A 7 12.12 7.16 -30.32
CA ILE A 7 11.18 7.54 -29.25
C ILE A 7 10.55 6.29 -28.61
N GLY A 8 11.00 5.08 -28.99
CA GLY A 8 10.56 3.84 -28.32
C GLY A 8 11.27 3.57 -26.99
N LEU A 9 12.46 4.16 -26.78
CA LEU A 9 13.32 3.83 -25.63
C LEU A 9 13.22 4.83 -24.46
N LEU A 10 12.67 6.02 -24.67
CA LEU A 10 12.50 7.02 -23.58
C LEU A 10 11.19 6.88 -22.80
N ALA A 11 10.16 6.24 -23.37
CA ALA A 11 8.87 6.05 -22.67
C ALA A 11 8.93 4.97 -21.57
N ALA A 12 9.99 4.15 -21.53
CA ALA A 12 10.22 3.20 -20.44
C ALA A 12 10.83 3.84 -19.18
N LEU A 13 11.31 5.09 -19.26
CA LEU A 13 11.97 5.81 -18.17
C LEU A 13 11.12 6.95 -17.58
N SER A 14 10.00 7.31 -18.21
CA SER A 14 9.06 8.28 -17.64
C SER A 14 8.09 7.59 -16.67
N GLY A 15 8.59 7.29 -15.48
CA GLY A 15 7.80 7.46 -14.25
C GLY A 15 6.55 6.60 -14.10
N CYS A 16 6.71 5.27 -14.06
CA CYS A 16 5.88 4.48 -13.14
C CYS A 16 6.38 4.76 -11.71
N GLY A 17 6.08 5.94 -11.18
CA GLY A 17 6.00 6.11 -9.74
C GLY A 17 4.85 5.25 -9.26
N SER A 18 5.08 3.94 -9.12
CA SER A 18 4.10 3.00 -8.60
C SER A 18 3.89 3.39 -7.14
N TYR A 19 2.94 4.27 -6.90
CA TYR A 19 2.44 4.55 -5.56
C TYR A 19 1.84 3.24 -5.06
N ARG A 20 2.56 2.54 -4.20
CA ARG A 20 2.11 1.29 -3.59
C ARG A 20 1.65 1.61 -2.19
N ASP A 21 0.40 1.30 -1.91
CA ASP A 21 -0.17 1.38 -0.58
C ASP A 21 -0.65 0.01 -0.10
N VAL A 22 -0.55 -0.22 1.20
CA VAL A 22 -1.05 -1.42 1.88
C VAL A 22 -2.15 -0.98 2.81
N SER A 23 -3.36 -1.46 2.57
CA SER A 23 -4.56 -1.13 3.35
C SER A 23 -5.06 -2.34 4.13
N PHE A 24 -5.32 -2.15 5.42
CA PHE A 24 -5.93 -3.14 6.29
C PHE A 24 -7.33 -2.68 6.69
N TYR A 25 -8.27 -3.62 6.75
CA TYR A 25 -9.62 -3.39 7.27
C TYR A 25 -9.85 -4.22 8.51
N TYR A 26 -10.06 -3.60 9.66
CA TYR A 26 -10.41 -4.35 10.86
C TYR A 26 -11.72 -3.89 11.46
N TYR A 27 -12.39 -4.84 12.11
CA TYR A 27 -13.71 -4.68 12.69
C TYR A 27 -13.56 -4.80 14.21
N PRO A 28 -13.45 -3.68 14.96
CA PRO A 28 -13.27 -3.70 16.42
C PRO A 28 -14.30 -4.55 17.18
N ASN A 29 -15.51 -4.69 16.65
CA ASN A 29 -16.60 -5.45 17.29
C ASN A 29 -16.80 -6.84 16.71
N ALA A 30 -15.99 -7.27 15.74
CA ALA A 30 -16.06 -8.63 15.23
C ALA A 30 -15.45 -9.61 16.24
N PRO A 31 -16.02 -10.82 16.39
CA PRO A 31 -15.40 -11.87 17.19
C PRO A 31 -14.00 -12.18 16.67
N TYR A 32 -13.06 -12.43 17.59
CA TYR A 32 -11.67 -12.73 17.26
C TYR A 32 -11.57 -13.87 16.24
N ARG A 33 -10.73 -13.68 15.22
CA ARG A 33 -10.42 -14.70 14.21
C ARG A 33 -8.90 -14.84 14.09
N PRO A 34 -8.34 -16.06 14.16
CA PRO A 34 -6.88 -16.27 14.07
C PRO A 34 -6.30 -15.96 12.68
N THR A 35 -7.13 -15.88 11.65
CA THR A 35 -6.71 -15.59 10.27
C THR A 35 -6.54 -14.10 9.98
N PHE A 36 -6.95 -13.22 10.89
CA PHE A 36 -6.90 -11.79 10.69
C PHE A 36 -5.83 -11.17 11.60
N PRO A 37 -4.86 -10.42 11.06
CA PRO A 37 -3.81 -9.83 11.89
C PRO A 37 -4.40 -8.87 12.92
N ALA A 38 -3.84 -8.85 14.12
CA ALA A 38 -4.20 -7.86 15.11
C ALA A 38 -3.75 -6.47 14.64
N ARG A 39 -4.40 -5.40 15.14
CA ARG A 39 -4.01 -4.03 14.78
C ARG A 39 -2.53 -3.74 15.05
N SER A 40 -1.97 -4.31 16.11
CA SER A 40 -0.55 -4.21 16.47
C SER A 40 0.38 -4.81 15.42
N GLU A 41 -0.11 -5.73 14.59
CA GLU A 41 0.68 -6.46 13.59
C GLU A 41 0.62 -5.83 12.20
N PHE A 42 -0.28 -4.86 11.95
CA PHE A 42 -0.44 -4.25 10.62
C PHE A 42 0.82 -3.59 10.11
N TYR A 43 1.60 -2.95 10.98
CA TYR A 43 2.86 -2.35 10.56
C TYR A 43 3.85 -3.41 10.06
N ALA A 44 4.02 -4.51 10.81
CA ALA A 44 4.93 -5.59 10.42
C ALA A 44 4.50 -6.27 9.11
N VAL A 45 3.18 -6.44 8.90
CA VAL A 45 2.64 -6.97 7.64
C VAL A 45 2.83 -5.96 6.51
N ALA A 46 2.57 -4.68 6.74
CA ALA A 46 2.81 -3.62 5.75
C ALA A 46 4.28 -3.54 5.37
N GLU A 47 5.18 -3.61 6.35
CA GLU A 47 6.62 -3.58 6.14
C GLU A 47 7.07 -4.79 5.32
N LYS A 48 6.57 -5.99 5.62
CA LYS A 48 6.85 -7.19 4.82
C LYS A 48 6.35 -7.06 3.38
N GLU A 49 5.17 -6.48 3.17
CA GLU A 49 4.62 -6.26 1.82
C GLU A 49 5.39 -5.19 1.04
N CYS A 50 5.75 -4.07 1.67
CA CYS A 50 6.56 -3.03 1.04
C CYS A 50 8.01 -3.48 0.78
N ALA A 51 8.58 -4.30 1.66
CA ALA A 51 9.93 -4.83 1.53
C ALA A 51 10.10 -5.74 0.31
N LYS A 52 9.04 -6.42 -0.17
CA LYS A 52 9.07 -7.17 -1.44
C LYS A 52 9.45 -6.31 -2.64
N TYR A 53 9.28 -5.00 -2.51
CA TYR A 53 9.58 -4.01 -3.55
C TYR A 53 10.79 -3.12 -3.19
N GLY A 54 11.55 -3.48 -2.14
CA GLY A 54 12.67 -2.67 -1.66
C GLY A 54 12.25 -1.33 -1.05
N MET A 55 11.00 -1.23 -0.57
CA MET A 55 10.44 -0.03 0.04
C MET A 55 10.12 -0.25 1.53
N ARG A 56 9.90 0.84 2.26
CA ARG A 56 9.53 0.85 3.69
C ARG A 56 8.08 1.25 3.85
N ALA A 57 7.38 0.61 4.78
CA ALA A 57 6.03 1.02 5.12
C ALA A 57 6.05 2.28 5.99
N SER A 58 5.25 3.28 5.61
CA SER A 58 5.00 4.49 6.37
C SER A 58 3.51 4.64 6.61
N TYR A 59 3.13 4.99 7.84
CA TYR A 59 1.73 5.23 8.16
C TYR A 59 1.19 6.43 7.38
N ASN A 60 0.01 6.28 6.76
CA ASN A 60 -0.65 7.35 6.02
C ASN A 60 -1.81 7.93 6.80
N TRP A 61 -2.88 7.14 6.93
CA TRP A 61 -4.11 7.56 7.57
C TRP A 61 -4.90 6.36 8.09
N THR A 62 -5.79 6.66 9.02
CA THR A 62 -6.80 5.72 9.53
C THR A 62 -8.17 6.36 9.38
N ASN A 63 -9.11 5.66 8.79
CA ASN A 63 -10.50 6.12 8.68
C ASN A 63 -11.41 5.18 9.46
N TRP A 64 -12.23 5.75 10.34
CA TRP A 64 -13.27 5.04 11.07
C TRP A 64 -14.60 5.30 10.38
N SER A 65 -15.24 4.24 9.90
CA SER A 65 -16.58 4.30 9.32
C SER A 65 -17.60 3.81 10.35
N PRO A 66 -18.48 4.69 10.87
CA PRO A 66 -19.49 4.34 11.86
C PRO A 66 -20.48 3.28 11.36
N ASP A 67 -20.88 3.38 10.09
CA ASP A 67 -21.95 2.55 9.48
C ASP A 67 -21.63 1.05 9.46
N PHE A 68 -20.35 0.68 9.51
CA PHE A 68 -19.90 -0.70 9.45
C PHE A 68 -19.04 -1.12 10.63
N GLN A 69 -18.89 -0.23 11.64
CA GLN A 69 -17.93 -0.40 12.74
C GLN A 69 -16.57 -0.88 12.22
N LYS A 70 -16.12 -0.25 11.13
CA LYS A 70 -14.99 -0.69 10.31
C LYS A 70 -13.91 0.37 10.32
N ILE A 71 -12.69 -0.04 10.59
CA ILE A 71 -11.53 0.83 10.57
C ILE A 71 -10.64 0.41 9.41
N ARG A 72 -10.35 1.36 8.51
CA ARG A 72 -9.33 1.19 7.48
C ARG A 72 -8.05 1.85 7.94
N VAL A 73 -6.95 1.13 7.94
CA VAL A 73 -5.60 1.66 8.19
C VAL A 73 -4.83 1.57 6.89
N ASN A 74 -4.23 2.67 6.44
CA ASN A 74 -3.46 2.74 5.21
C ASN A 74 -1.98 3.01 5.52
N TYR A 75 -1.10 2.27 4.85
CA TYR A 75 0.33 2.48 4.84
C TYR A 75 0.81 2.75 3.42
N LEU A 76 1.73 3.68 3.25
CA LEU A 76 2.44 3.92 2.00
C LEU A 76 3.74 3.13 1.99
N CYS A 77 4.04 2.53 0.85
CA CYS A 77 5.39 2.06 0.57
C CYS A 77 6.17 3.24 0.01
N ILE A 78 7.14 3.71 0.79
CA ILE A 78 8.06 4.80 0.44
C ILE A 78 9.47 4.25 0.32
N GLN A 79 10.28 4.85 -0.55
CA GLN A 79 11.65 4.40 -0.82
C GLN A 79 12.64 4.98 0.20
#